data_AF-A0A924QCF2-F1
#
_entry.id   AF-A0A924QCF2-F1
#
_cell.length_a   1.000
_cell.length_b   1.000
_cell.length_c   1.000
_cell.angle_alpha   90.00
_cell.angle_beta   90.00
_cell.angle_gamma   90.00
#
_symmetry.space_group_name_H-M   'P 1'
#
loop_
_entity.id
_entity.type
_entity.pdbx_description
1 polymer ?
#
loop_
_entity_poly.entity_id
_entity_poly.type
_entity_poly.pdbx_seq_one_letter_code
_entity_poly.pdbx_strand_id
1 'polypeptide(L)' 'GAVVGAVAGNAVERMSTREDAVEILVQLRNGERRAIVQAKAGETLSAGDPVILVTTGGKVRVTRAPSSAAPAAKG' A
#
# COMPACT_ATOMS: atom_id res chain seq x y z
N GLY A 1 54.35 -4.34 6.32
CA GLY A 1 53.30 -4.26 5.29
C GLY A 1 52.10 -3.59 5.90
N ALA A 2 51.87 -2.32 5.54
CA ALA A 2 50.69 -1.59 5.96
C ALA A 2 49.50 -2.17 5.22
N VAL A 3 48.51 -2.68 5.95
CA VAL A 3 47.22 -3.03 5.37
C VAL A 3 46.54 -1.70 5.05
N VAL A 4 46.79 -1.22 3.84
CA VAL A 4 46.16 -0.05 3.23
C VAL A 4 44.66 -0.31 3.25
N GLY A 5 43.92 0.50 4.02
CA GLY A 5 42.48 0.39 4.17
C GLY A 5 41.74 0.59 2.85
N ALA A 6 41.54 -0.49 2.11
CA ALA A 6 40.67 -0.56 0.95
C ALA A 6 39.31 -1.14 1.36
N VAL A 7 38.64 -0.47 2.29
CA VAL A 7 37.21 -0.66 2.51
C VAL A 7 36.51 0.69 2.55
N ALA A 8 36.68 1.48 1.48
CA ALA A 8 35.62 2.39 1.06
C ALA A 8 34.45 1.54 0.55
N GLY A 9 33.79 0.82 1.46
CA GLY A 9 32.55 0.12 1.17
C GLY A 9 31.50 1.16 0.85
N ASN A 10 30.83 0.99 -0.30
CA ASN A 10 29.69 1.78 -0.78
C ASN A 10 28.66 2.02 0.34
N ALA A 11 28.83 3.06 1.15
CA ALA A 11 27.88 3.46 2.18
C ALA A 11 26.70 4.27 1.62
N VAL A 12 26.41 4.13 0.32
CA VAL A 12 25.35 4.87 -0.38
C VAL A 12 24.01 4.13 -0.34
N GLU A 13 24.01 2.81 -0.21
CA GLU A 13 22.78 2.04 -0.43
C GLU A 13 22.17 1.63 0.90
N ARG A 14 21.27 2.48 1.43
CA ARG A 14 20.08 2.14 2.24
C ARG A 14 19.46 3.35 2.92
N MET A 15 19.48 4.53 2.29
CA MET A 15 18.42 5.51 2.55
C MET A 15 17.13 5.00 1.88
N SER A 16 16.66 3.82 2.31
CA SER A 16 15.35 3.32 2.00
C SER A 16 14.41 4.29 2.69
N THR A 17 13.74 5.16 1.93
CA THR A 17 12.65 5.99 2.43
C THR A 17 11.69 5.07 3.16
N ARG A 18 11.74 5.09 4.49
CA ARG A 18 10.90 4.24 5.32
C ARG A 18 9.55 4.91 5.35
N GLU A 19 8.74 4.62 4.34
CA GLU A 19 7.40 5.16 4.24
C GLU A 19 6.51 4.50 5.29
N ASP A 20 5.78 5.32 6.04
CA ASP A 20 4.71 4.85 6.92
C ASP A 20 3.69 4.04 6.11
N ALA A 21 3.42 2.82 6.56
CA ALA A 21 2.47 1.91 5.91
C ALA A 21 1.44 1.40 6.91
N VAL A 22 0.32 0.91 6.37
CA VAL A 22 -0.70 0.17 7.11
C VAL A 22 -0.88 -1.21 6.49
N GLU A 23 -1.06 -2.20 7.34
CA GLU A 23 -1.48 -3.54 6.94
C GLU A 23 -3.01 -3.60 6.97
N ILE A 24 -3.59 -4.04 5.85
CA ILE A 24 -5.03 -4.12 5.66
C ILE A 24 -5.38 -5.57 5.40
N LEU A 25 -6.23 -6.13 6.26
CA LEU A 25 -6.79 -7.47 6.07
C LEU A 25 -8.14 -7.35 5.36
N VAL A 26 -8.22 -7.86 4.14
CA VAL A 26 -9.43 -7.84 3.32
C VAL A 26 -10.02 -9.25 3.23
N GLN A 27 -11.30 -9.37 3.55
CA GLN A 27 -12.09 -10.55 3.27
C GLN A 27 -12.78 -10.37 1.91
N LEU A 28 -12.41 -11.19 0.94
CA LEU A 28 -13.05 -11.23 -0.36
C LEU A 28 -14.40 -11.94 -0.29
N ARG A 29 -15.26 -11.67 -1.28
CA ARG A 29 -16.63 -12.20 -1.37
C ARG A 29 -16.67 -13.73 -1.45
N ASN A 30 -15.61 -14.36 -1.94
CA ASN A 30 -15.47 -15.82 -2.02
C ASN A 30 -14.99 -16.46 -0.71
N GLY A 31 -14.80 -15.70 0.37
CA GLY A 31 -14.28 -16.22 1.63
C GLY A 31 -12.76 -16.23 1.75
N GLU A 32 -12.00 -15.84 0.71
CA GLU A 32 -10.55 -15.69 0.78
C GLU A 32 -10.13 -14.43 1.55
N ARG A 33 -9.12 -14.55 2.41
CA ARG A 33 -8.51 -13.40 3.12
C ARG A 33 -7.18 -13.03 2.50
N ARG A 34 -6.95 -11.72 2.30
CA ARG A 34 -5.67 -11.18 1.84
C ARG A 34 -5.19 -10.10 2.79
N ALA A 35 -3.91 -10.20 3.18
CA ALA A 35 -3.20 -9.11 3.82
C ALA A 35 -2.49 -8.27 2.75
N ILE A 36 -2.74 -6.96 2.75
CA ILE A 36 -2.15 -6.02 1.80
C ILE A 36 -1.51 -4.90 2.61
N VAL A 37 -0.20 -4.71 2.42
CA VAL A 37 0.54 -3.59 3.00
C VAL A 37 0.57 -2.48 1.96
N GLN A 38 0.09 -1.30 2.33
CA GLN A 38 0.16 -0.10 1.49
C GLN A 38 0.63 1.11 2.30
N ALA A 39 1.28 2.06 1.62
CA ALA A 39 1.66 3.33 2.23
C ALA A 39 0.42 4.06 2.77
N LYS A 40 0.57 4.77 3.90
CA LYS A 40 -0.47 5.66 4.41
C LYS A 40 -0.79 6.71 3.35
N ALA A 41 -2.07 6.85 3.03
CA ALA A 41 -2.59 7.88 2.16
C ALA A 41 -3.64 8.70 2.92
N GLY A 42 -4.21 9.72 2.30
CA GLY A 42 -5.28 10.53 2.92
C GLY A 42 -6.59 9.78 3.22
N GLU A 43 -6.69 8.50 2.83
CA GLU A 43 -7.86 7.66 3.09
C GLU A 43 -7.61 6.72 4.28
N THR A 44 -8.45 6.83 5.31
CA THR A 44 -8.48 5.91 6.45
C THR A 44 -9.60 4.90 6.26
N LEU A 45 -9.25 3.61 6.30
CA LEU A 45 -10.20 2.51 6.23
C LEU A 45 -10.50 1.99 7.64
N SER A 46 -11.78 1.77 7.92
CA SER A 46 -12.24 1.14 9.16
C SER A 46 -12.62 -0.32 8.92
N ALA A 47 -12.53 -1.15 9.96
CA ALA A 47 -13.03 -2.52 9.87
C ALA A 47 -14.52 -2.53 9.49
N GLY A 48 -14.86 -3.31 8.46
CA GLY A 48 -16.21 -3.39 7.93
C GLY A 48 -16.51 -2.42 6.78
N ASP A 49 -15.64 -1.45 6.48
CA ASP A 49 -15.80 -0.61 5.29
C ASP A 49 -15.81 -1.50 4.02
N PRO A 50 -16.75 -1.29 3.08
CA PRO A 50 -16.67 -1.93 1.78
C PRO A 50 -15.47 -1.38 1.03
N VAL A 51 -14.65 -2.27 0.47
CA VAL A 51 -13.42 -1.91 -0.25
C VAL A 51 -13.36 -2.58 -1.62
N ILE A 52 -12.54 -2.02 -2.50
CA ILE A 52 -12.14 -2.61 -3.77
C ILE A 52 -10.61 -2.75 -3.81
N LEU A 53 -10.14 -3.77 -4.51
CA LEU A 53 -8.71 -3.93 -4.81
C LEU A 53 -8.45 -3.37 -6.19
N VAL A 54 -7.53 -2.41 -6.29
CA VAL A 54 -7.07 -1.83 -7.55
C VAL A 54 -5.69 -2.38 -7.85
N THR A 55 -5.52 -2.99 -9.03
CA THR A 55 -4.22 -3.53 -9.47
C THR A 55 -3.70 -2.70 -10.64
N THR A 56 -2.52 -2.11 -10.48
CA THR A 56 -1.87 -1.30 -11.51
C THR A 56 -0.38 -1.66 -11.57
N GLY A 57 0.10 -2.08 -12.74
CA GLY A 57 1.52 -2.39 -12.95
C GLY A 57 2.09 -3.41 -11.95
N GLY A 58 1.30 -4.41 -11.57
CA GLY A 58 1.69 -5.45 -10.60
C GLY A 58 1.60 -5.03 -9.13
N LYS A 59 1.21 -3.79 -8.81
CA LYS A 59 0.95 -3.33 -7.44
C LYS A 59 -0.54 -3.41 -7.13
N VAL A 60 -0.87 -3.81 -5.92
CA VAL A 60 -2.26 -3.87 -5.43
C VAL A 60 -2.44 -2.80 -4.36
N ARG A 61 -3.57 -2.07 -4.42
CA ARG A 61 -4.01 -1.14 -3.38
C ARG A 61 -5.43 -1.44 -2.95
N VAL A 62 -5.72 -1.16 -1.69
CA VAL A 62 -7.07 -1.20 -1.14
C VAL A 62 -7.60 0.23 -1.09
N THR A 63 -8.75 0.46 -1.71
CA THR A 63 -9.45 1.73 -1.64
C THR A 63 -10.88 1.50 -1.18
N ARG A 64 -11.48 2.49 -0.53
CA ARG A 64 -12.91 2.46 -0.20
C ARG A 64 -13.73 2.23 -1.46
N ALA A 65 -14.74 1.37 -1.37
CA ALA A 65 -15.65 1.16 -2.47
C ALA A 65 -16.43 2.46 -2.73
N PRO A 66 -16.69 2.82 -3.99
CA PRO A 66 -17.55 3.96 -4.28
C PRO A 66 -18.91 3.70 -3.62
N SER A 67 -19.34 4.60 -2.74
CA SER A 67 -20.73 4.65 -2.32
C SER A 67 -21.54 4.89 -3.59
N SER A 68 -22.55 4.06 -3.85
CA SER A 68 -23.48 4.28 -4.96
C SER A 68 -24.34 5.53 -4.67
N ALA A 69 -23.73 6.71 -4.60
CA ALA A 69 -24.43 7.93 -4.92
C ALA A 69 -24.59 7.93 -6.44
N ALA A 70 -25.77 7.51 -6.88
CA ALA A 70 -26.21 7.62 -8.26
C ALA A 70 -25.83 9.00 -8.85
N PRO A 71 -25.49 9.10 -10.14
CA PRO A 71 -25.34 10.40 -10.77
C PRO A 71 -26.65 11.16 -10.57
N ALA A 72 -26.60 12.29 -9.86
CA ALA A 72 -27.71 13.21 -9.80
C ALA A 72 -28.02 13.62 -11.24
N ALA A 73 -29.09 13.07 -11.79
CA ALA A 73 -29.62 13.46 -13.08
C ALA A 73 -29.90 14.96 -13.02
N LYS A 74 -29.16 15.72 -13.82
CA LYS A 74 -29.36 17.15 -14.00
C LYS A 74 -30.69 17.31 -14.73
N GLY A 75 -31.73 17.71 -14.00
CA GLY A 75 -32.99 18.19 -14.54
C GLY A 75 -32.85 19.60 -15.10
#